data_AF-A0A6M3L3Z6-F1
#
_entry.id   AF-A0A6M3L3Z6-F1
#
_cell.length_a   1.000
_cell.length_b   1.000
_cell.length_c   1.000
_cell.angle_alpha   90.00
_cell.angle_beta   90.00
_cell.angle_gamma   90.00
#
_symmetry.space_group_name_H-M   'P 1'
#
loop_
_entity.id
_entity.type
_entity.pdbx_description
1 polymer ?
#
loop_
_entity_poly.entity_id
_entity_poly.type
_entity_poly.pdbx_seq_one_letter_code
_entity_poly.pdbx_strand_id
1 'polypeptide(L)'
;MISTITTHSAVVIAKSGVSSSDIINLSNLPANAKFYFDLLIAGDGEAKAEYNIGDNDDDTFYEPAAATDICTGHIKTTGTGGRTRYLFTPIVGERMKIKITETGGANSITATGKLILFAGERT
;
A
#
# COMPACT_ATOMS: atom_id res chain seq x y z
N MET A 1 -4.81 19.91 -0.88
CA MET A 1 -5.35 19.19 0.31
C MET A 1 -4.55 17.91 0.50
N ILE A 2 -4.18 17.57 1.73
CA ILE A 2 -3.48 16.31 2.04
C ILE A 2 -4.45 15.39 2.78
N SER A 3 -4.66 14.19 2.26
CA SER A 3 -5.42 13.14 2.94
C SER A 3 -4.48 12.00 3.30
N THR A 4 -4.53 11.52 4.54
CA THR A 4 -3.78 10.35 4.99
C THR A 4 -4.76 9.27 5.42
N ILE A 5 -4.62 8.08 4.85
CA ILE A 5 -5.49 6.93 5.07
C ILE A 5 -4.60 5.81 5.63
N THR A 6 -4.90 5.35 6.84
CA THR A 6 -4.25 4.17 7.39
C THR A 6 -4.78 2.94 6.66
N THR A 7 -3.91 2.19 6.00
CA THR A 7 -4.30 0.97 5.27
C THR A 7 -4.05 -0.28 6.10
N HIS A 8 -3.03 -0.25 6.96
CA HIS A 8 -2.70 -1.30 7.91
C HIS A 8 -2.19 -0.68 9.21
N SER A 9 -2.65 -1.16 10.36
CA SER A 9 -2.23 -0.69 11.68
C SER A 9 -1.59 -1.81 12.48
N ALA A 10 -0.25 -1.89 12.45
CA ALA A 10 0.54 -2.91 13.14
C ALA A 10 0.02 -4.35 12.91
N VAL A 11 -0.31 -4.68 11.66
CA VAL A 11 -0.84 -6.00 11.30
C VAL A 11 0.29 -7.02 11.25
N VAL A 12 0.11 -8.16 11.92
CA VAL A 12 1.02 -9.29 11.81
C VAL A 12 0.70 -10.04 10.52
N ILE A 13 1.68 -10.12 9.63
CA ILE A 13 1.63 -10.88 8.39
C ILE A 13 2.48 -12.11 8.61
N ALA A 14 1.86 -13.30 8.59
CA ALA A 14 2.55 -14.56 8.72
C ALA A 14 3.62 -14.72 7.63
N LYS A 15 4.58 -15.63 7.85
CA LYS A 15 5.58 -16.00 6.84
C LYS A 15 4.90 -16.36 5.51
N SER A 16 5.37 -15.75 4.42
CA SER A 16 4.80 -15.87 3.08
C SER A 16 3.31 -15.50 2.98
N GLY A 17 2.80 -14.82 4.01
CA GLY A 17 1.43 -14.42 4.15
C GLY A 17 1.16 -13.11 3.42
N VAL A 18 -0.13 -12.82 3.30
CA VAL A 18 -0.64 -11.61 2.68
C VAL A 18 -1.62 -10.94 3.65
N SER A 19 -1.57 -9.62 3.71
CA SER A 19 -2.63 -8.80 4.28
C SER A 19 -3.14 -7.82 3.23
N SER A 20 -4.46 -7.60 3.22
CA SER A 20 -5.10 -6.60 2.37
C SER A 20 -5.80 -5.59 3.27
N SER A 21 -5.75 -4.32 2.88
CA SER A 21 -6.43 -3.24 3.58
C SER A 21 -7.95 -3.31 3.41
N ASP A 22 -8.63 -2.49 4.21
CA ASP A 22 -9.99 -2.07 3.91
C ASP A 22 -10.08 -1.32 2.56
N ILE A 23 -11.31 -1.14 2.07
CA ILE A 23 -11.58 -0.44 0.82
C ILE A 23 -11.27 1.05 0.97
N ILE A 24 -10.49 1.57 0.03
CA ILE A 24 -10.16 2.98 -0.10
C ILE A 24 -11.00 3.56 -1.24
N ASN A 25 -11.87 4.52 -0.93
CA ASN A 25 -12.67 5.21 -1.93
C ASN A 25 -11.87 6.36 -2.56
N LEU A 26 -11.74 6.33 -3.89
CA LEU A 26 -10.98 7.28 -4.71
C LEU A 26 -11.87 8.14 -5.63
N SER A 27 -13.20 7.99 -5.58
CA SER A 27 -14.17 8.64 -6.47
C SER A 27 -14.07 10.17 -6.57
N ASN A 28 -13.54 10.83 -5.53
CA ASN A 28 -13.43 12.29 -5.46
C ASN A 28 -11.99 12.79 -5.61
N LEU A 29 -11.09 11.98 -6.17
CA LEU A 29 -9.71 12.42 -6.38
C LEU A 29 -9.58 13.41 -7.54
N PRO A 30 -8.80 14.49 -7.36
CA PRO A 30 -8.48 15.36 -8.47
C PRO A 30 -7.55 14.65 -9.46
N ALA A 31 -7.66 15.01 -10.74
CA ALA A 31 -6.89 14.40 -11.83
C ALA A 31 -5.36 14.48 -11.65
N ASN A 32 -4.86 15.42 -10.84
CA ASN A 32 -3.45 15.62 -10.55
C ASN A 32 -3.02 15.10 -9.16
N ALA A 33 -3.81 14.20 -8.55
CA ALA A 33 -3.46 13.61 -7.27
C ALA A 33 -2.13 12.84 -7.34
N LYS A 34 -1.25 13.07 -6.36
CA LYS A 34 -0.04 12.27 -6.16
C LYS A 34 -0.25 11.27 -5.05
N PHE A 35 0.25 10.05 -5.24
CA PHE A 35 0.10 8.95 -4.29
C PHE A 35 1.45 8.62 -3.67
N TYR A 36 1.48 8.62 -2.34
CA TYR A 36 2.62 8.12 -1.58
C TYR A 36 2.17 7.01 -0.65
N PHE A 37 2.98 5.96 -0.51
CA PHE A 37 2.77 4.92 0.47
C PHE A 37 3.89 4.93 1.50
N ASP A 38 3.56 5.21 2.75
CA ASP A 38 4.48 5.12 3.89
C ASP A 38 4.34 3.72 4.50
N LEU A 39 5.34 2.86 4.25
CA LEU A 39 5.40 1.49 4.76
C LEU A 39 6.38 1.43 5.92
N LEU A 40 5.94 0.91 7.06
CA LEU A 40 6.76 0.56 8.21
C LEU A 40 6.70 -0.95 8.47
N ILE A 41 7.85 -1.62 8.48
CA ILE A 41 8.02 -2.97 9.04
C ILE A 41 8.65 -2.91 10.43
N ALA A 42 8.02 -3.58 11.39
CA ALA A 42 8.60 -3.93 12.68
C ALA A 42 9.01 -5.42 12.70
N GLY A 43 10.13 -5.71 13.36
CA GLY A 43 10.85 -6.98 13.21
C GLY A 43 11.73 -7.02 11.96
N ASP A 44 12.46 -8.12 11.79
CA ASP A 44 13.27 -8.38 10.61
C ASP A 44 12.46 -9.18 9.59
N GLY A 45 12.57 -8.82 8.33
CA GLY A 45 11.87 -9.46 7.23
C GLY A 45 11.84 -8.60 5.98
N GLU A 46 11.16 -9.11 4.96
CA GLU A 46 10.99 -8.44 3.68
C GLU A 46 9.51 -8.40 3.32
N ALA A 47 9.07 -7.28 2.75
CA ALA A 47 7.73 -7.18 2.19
C ALA A 47 7.72 -6.63 0.76
N LYS A 48 6.68 -7.06 0.03
CA LYS A 48 6.21 -6.42 -1.18
C LYS A 48 4.91 -5.67 -0.88
N ALA A 49 4.74 -4.48 -1.46
CA ALA A 49 3.48 -3.75 -1.41
C ALA A 49 2.91 -3.56 -2.82
N GLU A 50 1.63 -3.90 -2.96
CA GLU A 50 0.87 -3.93 -4.22
C GLU A 50 -0.45 -3.18 -4.02
N TYR A 51 -1.18 -2.94 -5.11
CA TYR A 51 -2.53 -2.42 -5.06
C TYR A 51 -3.44 -3.16 -6.03
N ASN A 52 -4.70 -3.34 -5.62
CA ASN A 52 -5.77 -3.79 -6.49
C ASN A 52 -6.78 -2.66 -6.65
N ILE A 53 -7.47 -2.63 -7.78
CA ILE A 53 -8.56 -1.69 -8.06
C ILE A 53 -9.89 -2.43 -8.14
N GLY A 54 -10.96 -1.70 -7.83
CA GLY A 54 -12.34 -2.13 -8.06
C GLY A 54 -13.10 -1.01 -8.73
N ASP A 55 -13.91 -1.37 -9.73
CA ASP A 55 -14.63 -0.41 -10.58
C ASP A 55 -16.12 -0.31 -10.23
N ASN A 56 -16.61 -1.12 -9.28
CA ASN A 56 -18.02 -1.30 -9.00
C ASN A 56 -18.30 -1.71 -7.53
N ASP A 57 -19.59 -1.76 -7.16
CA ASP A 57 -20.08 -1.99 -5.78
C ASP A 57 -19.94 -3.42 -5.26
N ASP A 58 -19.54 -4.36 -6.11
CA ASP A 58 -19.59 -5.80 -5.89
C ASP A 58 -18.33 -6.38 -5.22
N ASP A 59 -17.63 -5.56 -4.42
CA ASP A 59 -16.46 -5.94 -3.60
C ASP A 59 -15.37 -6.73 -4.36
N THR A 60 -15.37 -6.65 -5.69
CA THR A 60 -14.47 -7.38 -6.55
C THR A 60 -13.26 -6.49 -6.85
N PHE A 61 -12.08 -6.99 -6.48
CA PHE A 61 -10.81 -6.28 -6.64
C PHE A 61 -9.87 -7.11 -7.49
N TYR A 62 -9.26 -6.48 -8.48
CA TYR A 62 -8.32 -7.12 -9.39
C TYR A 62 -7.04 -6.30 -9.51
N GLU A 63 -5.95 -6.99 -9.85
CA GLU A 63 -4.69 -6.33 -10.18
C GLU A 63 -4.78 -5.82 -11.63
N PRO A 64 -4.60 -4.51 -11.87
CA PRO A 64 -4.56 -3.98 -13.23
C PRO A 64 -3.44 -4.65 -14.05
N ALA A 65 -3.69 -4.95 -15.33
CA ALA A 65 -2.72 -5.67 -16.17
C ALA A 65 -1.35 -4.98 -16.34
N ALA A 66 -1.28 -3.66 -16.13
CA ALA A 66 -0.05 -2.87 -16.18
C ALA A 66 0.27 -2.22 -14.82
N ALA A 67 -0.26 -2.78 -13.73
CA ALA A 67 0.10 -2.34 -12.39
C ALA A 67 1.60 -2.59 -12.14
N THR A 68 2.20 -1.68 -11.40
CA THR A 68 3.55 -1.85 -10.87
C THR A 68 3.45 -1.95 -9.36
N ASP A 69 4.28 -2.81 -8.77
CA ASP A 69 4.42 -2.85 -7.32
C ASP A 69 4.70 -1.44 -6.78
N ILE A 70 4.08 -1.08 -5.66
CA ILE A 70 4.40 0.15 -4.94
C ILE A 70 5.84 0.06 -4.42
N CYS A 71 6.21 -1.12 -3.93
CA CYS A 71 7.58 -1.49 -3.67
C CYS A 71 7.77 -3.01 -3.75
N THR A 72 8.83 -3.44 -4.42
CA THR A 72 9.30 -4.82 -4.39
C THR A 72 10.49 -4.92 -3.43
N GLY A 73 10.44 -5.86 -2.48
CA GLY A 73 11.58 -6.13 -1.58
C GLY A 73 11.91 -5.00 -0.61
N HIS A 74 10.92 -4.42 0.06
CA HIS A 74 11.17 -3.57 1.23
C HIS A 74 11.74 -4.45 2.35
N ILE A 75 13.06 -4.36 2.55
CA ILE A 75 13.79 -5.17 3.52
C ILE A 75 14.04 -4.36 4.79
N LYS A 76 13.78 -5.00 5.94
CA LYS A 76 14.34 -4.60 7.23
C LYS A 76 15.15 -5.76 7.79
N THR A 77 16.44 -5.53 8.01
CA THR A 77 17.36 -6.55 8.54
C THR A 77 17.83 -6.30 9.96
N THR A 78 17.96 -5.04 10.41
CA THR A 78 18.28 -4.65 11.80
C THR A 78 17.93 -3.18 12.08
N GLY A 79 17.82 -2.80 13.36
CA GLY A 79 17.79 -1.39 13.82
C GLY A 79 16.49 -0.60 13.60
N THR A 80 16.53 0.70 13.88
CA THR A 80 15.43 1.66 13.67
C THR A 80 15.40 2.11 12.21
N GLY A 81 14.92 1.25 11.30
CA GLY A 81 15.04 1.51 9.86
C GLY A 81 14.00 0.86 8.95
N GLY A 82 12.84 0.47 9.46
CA GLY A 82 11.81 -0.20 8.66
C GLY A 82 10.84 0.72 7.95
N ARG A 83 11.03 2.04 7.99
CA ARG A 83 10.07 2.99 7.42
C ARG A 83 10.61 3.60 6.14
N THR A 84 9.87 3.44 5.05
CA THR A 84 10.17 4.10 3.77
C THR A 84 8.89 4.63 3.14
N ARG A 85 8.99 5.81 2.54
CA ARG A 85 7.91 6.39 1.74
C ARG A 85 8.18 6.19 0.25
N TYR A 86 7.23 5.55 -0.42
CA TYR A 86 7.27 5.25 -1.85
C TYR A 86 6.35 6.20 -2.60
N LEU A 87 6.84 6.86 -3.64
CA LEU A 87 6.02 7.54 -4.63
C LEU A 87 5.63 6.52 -5.70
N PHE A 88 4.35 6.45 -6.05
CA PHE A 88 3.86 5.57 -7.11
C PHE A 88 2.75 6.25 -7.91
N THR A 89 2.53 5.78 -9.13
CA THR A 89 1.48 6.27 -10.03
C THR A 89 0.53 5.11 -10.33
N PRO A 90 -0.55 4.95 -9.57
CA PRO A 90 -1.49 3.86 -9.80
C PRO A 90 -2.30 4.10 -11.07
N ILE A 91 -2.70 3.01 -11.71
CA ILE A 91 -3.91 3.00 -12.52
C ILE A 91 -5.08 3.20 -11.55
N VAL A 92 -5.83 4.28 -11.71
CA VAL A 92 -6.87 4.69 -10.76
C VAL A 92 -8.23 4.15 -11.19
N GLY A 93 -8.81 3.27 -10.38
CA GLY A 93 -10.26 2.96 -10.38
C GLY A 93 -10.98 3.78 -9.30
N GLU A 94 -12.30 3.58 -9.16
CA GLU A 94 -13.08 4.27 -8.12
C GLU A 94 -12.70 3.82 -6.69
N ARG A 95 -12.18 2.60 -6.57
CA ARG A 95 -11.80 1.97 -5.30
C ARG A 95 -10.44 1.32 -5.41
N MET A 96 -9.75 1.25 -4.28
CA MET A 96 -8.45 0.61 -4.17
C MET A 96 -8.35 -0.19 -2.86
N LYS A 97 -7.61 -1.28 -2.90
CA LYS A 97 -7.05 -1.93 -1.70
C LYS A 97 -5.54 -1.97 -1.84
N ILE A 98 -4.84 -1.75 -0.73
CA ILE A 98 -3.40 -1.96 -0.64
C ILE A 98 -3.16 -3.35 -0.09
N LYS A 99 -2.25 -4.09 -0.71
CA LYS A 99 -1.85 -5.41 -0.29
C LYS A 99 -0.39 -5.37 0.15
N ILE A 100 -0.09 -5.99 1.29
CA ILE A 100 1.28 -6.20 1.78
C ILE A 100 1.51 -7.70 1.87
N THR A 101 2.57 -8.18 1.24
CA THR A 101 2.96 -9.59 1.20
C THR A 101 4.32 -9.73 1.88
N GLU A 102 4.46 -10.67 2.82
CA GLU A 102 5.77 -11.04 3.36
C GLU A 102 6.51 -11.90 2.32
N THR A 103 7.71 -11.50 1.92
CA THR A 103 8.47 -12.16 0.83
C THR A 103 9.80 -12.75 1.26
N GLY A 104 10.28 -12.45 2.47
CA GLY A 104 11.56 -12.95 2.99
C GLY A 104 11.50 -14.42 3.40
N GLY A 105 10.31 -14.94 3.73
CA GLY A 105 10.07 -16.37 3.92
C GLY A 105 10.73 -16.96 5.16
N ALA A 106 11.30 -16.14 6.05
CA ALA A 106 11.96 -16.61 7.27
C ALA A 106 11.05 -16.42 8.50
N ASN A 107 10.48 -15.23 8.66
CA ASN A 107 9.75 -14.81 9.86
C ASN A 107 8.45 -14.09 9.46
N SER A 108 7.50 -14.02 10.39
CA SER A 108 6.38 -13.08 10.26
C SER A 108 6.90 -11.64 10.38
N ILE A 109 6.24 -10.72 9.68
CA ILE A 109 6.49 -9.28 9.80
C ILE A 109 5.31 -8.60 10.51
N THR A 110 5.57 -7.47 11.17
CA THR A 110 4.51 -6.57 11.63
C THR A 110 4.51 -5.31 10.77
N ALA A 111 3.48 -5.11 9.95
CA ALA A 111 3.42 -4.03 8.97
C ALA A 111 2.44 -2.92 9.38
N THR A 112 2.84 -1.68 9.14
CA THR A 112 1.98 -0.49 9.20
C THR A 112 2.07 0.24 7.88
N GLY A 113 0.94 0.46 7.23
CA GLY A 113 0.86 1.10 5.93
C GLY A 113 -0.03 2.34 5.98
N LYS A 114 0.43 3.44 5.39
CA LYS A 114 -0.38 4.65 5.21
C LYS A 114 -0.32 5.13 3.77
N LEU A 115 -1.49 5.28 3.17
CA LEU A 115 -1.64 5.95 1.89
C LEU A 115 -1.78 7.45 2.13
N ILE A 116 -0.94 8.24 1.46
CA ILE A 116 -0.95 9.70 1.54
C ILE A 116 -1.27 10.22 0.14
N LEU A 117 -2.35 10.98 0.05
CA LEU A 117 -2.87 11.55 -1.18
C LEU A 117 -2.62 13.05 -1.14
N PHE A 118 -1.88 13.56 -2.12
CA PHE A 118 -1.66 14.98 -2.29
C PHE A 118 -2.45 15.46 -3.51
N ALA A 119 -3.58 16.11 -3.26
CA ALA A 119 -4.30 16.86 -4.28
C ALA A 119 -3.51 18.12 -4.61
N GLY A 120 -2.93 18.20 -5.82
CA GLY A 120 -2.38 19.45 -6.33
C GLY A 120 -3.44 20.55 -6.31
N GLU A 121 -3.02 21.81 -6.17
CA GLU A 121 -3.97 22.93 -6.23
C GLU A 121 -4.77 22.87 -7.54
N ARG A 122 -6.08 23.16 -7.45
CA ARG A 122 -6.90 23.40 -8.64
C ARG A 122 -6.37 24.69 -9.26
N THR A 123 -5.58 24.57 -10.33
CA THR A 123 -5.26 25.70 -11.21
C THR A 123 -6.50 26.13 -11.95
#